data_AF-A0A1A9Z134-F1
#
_entry.id   AF-A0A1A9Z134-F1
#
_cell.length_a   1.000
_cell.length_b   1.000
_cell.length_c   1.000
_cell.angle_alpha   90.00
_cell.angle_beta   90.00
_cell.angle_gamma   90.00
#
_symmetry.space_group_name_H-M   'P 1'
#
loop_
_entity.id
_entity.type
_entity.pdbx_description
1 polymer ?
#
loop_
_entity_poly.entity_id
_entity_poly.type
_entity_poly.pdbx_seq_one_letter_code
_entity_poly.pdbx_strand_id
1 'polypeptide(L)'
;MLFTIQNLIINLKTFWNKQGCAILQPLDMEVGAEDNWENSTLGAWGVGWEVWLNGMEITQFTYFQQMGGLDCFPITGEITYGLERIAMKLQNVNAEFFLNLDINKKLEENFDALENVIFQEKLGSLKDKTIRIQSLSVWISNTLHGNSLHVSRAAFLSKCDLTTHMVFEYPNTQGVMGEFYAKYNGELEEVAVAQREHYYPRFSKDILPTTLTAQIISVADKIDNI
;
A
#
# COMPACT_ATOMS: atom_id res chain seq x y z
N MET A 1 23.22 16.77 13.55
CA MET A 1 23.15 17.17 12.13
C MET A 1 22.05 16.32 11.51
N LEU A 2 20.95 16.92 11.02
CA LEU A 2 19.86 16.16 10.42
C LEU A 2 20.37 15.47 9.14
N PHE A 3 20.24 14.15 9.08
CA PHE A 3 20.61 13.36 7.92
C PHE A 3 19.50 13.50 6.87
N THR A 4 19.79 14.06 5.69
CA THR A 4 18.81 14.28 4.62
C THR A 4 18.94 13.25 3.51
N ILE A 5 17.90 13.11 2.66
CA ILE A 5 17.97 12.29 1.44
C ILE A 5 19.11 12.76 0.52
N GLN A 6 19.34 14.08 0.42
CA GLN A 6 20.45 14.62 -0.35
C GLN A 6 21.81 14.16 0.20
N ASN A 7 21.98 14.14 1.52
CA ASN A 7 23.20 13.63 2.15
C ASN A 7 23.37 12.12 1.86
N LEU A 8 22.29 11.33 1.90
CA LEU A 8 22.32 9.91 1.53
C LEU A 8 22.80 9.71 0.09
N ILE A 9 22.22 10.44 -0.86
CA ILE A 9 22.59 10.36 -2.29
C ILE A 9 24.06 10.71 -2.49
N ILE A 10 24.54 11.80 -1.88
CA ILE A 10 25.94 12.24 -2.00
C ILE A 10 26.88 11.19 -1.40
N ASN A 11 26.52 10.61 -0.26
CA ASN A 11 27.32 9.57 0.39
C ASN A 11 27.37 8.28 -0.44
N LEU A 12 26.25 7.84 -1.01
CA LEU A 12 26.20 6.67 -1.91
C LEU A 12 27.03 6.89 -3.17
N LYS A 13 26.88 8.05 -3.82
CA LYS A 13 27.72 8.42 -4.98
C LYS A 13 29.21 8.41 -4.63
N THR A 14 29.57 8.97 -3.48
CA THR A 14 30.95 8.99 -3.00
C THR A 14 31.48 7.59 -2.70
N PHE A 15 30.67 6.73 -2.09
CA PHE A 15 31.02 5.34 -1.80
C PHE A 15 31.27 4.56 -3.10
N TRP A 16 30.32 4.57 -4.04
CA TRP A 16 30.42 3.82 -5.28
C TRP A 16 31.54 4.33 -6.20
N ASN A 17 31.78 5.64 -6.23
CA ASN A 17 32.93 6.20 -6.93
C ASN A 17 34.26 5.65 -6.38
N LYS A 18 34.38 5.47 -5.06
CA LYS A 18 35.56 4.85 -4.44
C LYS A 18 35.70 3.35 -4.75
N GLN A 19 34.60 2.65 -5.02
CA GLN A 19 34.61 1.26 -5.49
C GLN A 19 34.91 1.14 -7.00
N GLY A 20 35.12 2.26 -7.70
CA GLY A 20 35.47 2.29 -9.12
C GLY A 20 34.28 2.44 -10.07
N CYS A 21 33.08 2.72 -9.57
CA CYS A 21 31.90 2.96 -10.41
C CYS A 21 31.95 4.36 -11.05
N ALA A 22 31.63 4.44 -12.34
CA ALA A 22 31.34 5.72 -12.99
C ALA A 22 30.00 6.28 -12.47
N ILE A 23 29.97 7.56 -12.10
CA ILE A 23 28.76 8.21 -11.59
C ILE A 23 28.00 8.85 -12.75
N LEU A 24 26.86 8.26 -13.09
CA LEU A 24 25.96 8.74 -14.13
C LEU A 24 24.90 9.69 -13.56
N GLN A 25 24.30 10.50 -14.45
CA GLN A 25 23.13 11.32 -14.12
C GLN A 25 21.85 10.54 -14.39
N PRO A 26 20.73 10.92 -13.75
CA PRO A 26 19.41 10.42 -14.12
C PRO A 26 19.14 10.65 -15.61
N LEU A 27 18.34 9.77 -16.21
CA LEU A 27 17.88 9.94 -17.58
C LEU A 27 16.86 11.09 -17.65
N ASP A 28 16.88 11.84 -18.74
CA ASP A 28 15.94 12.95 -18.98
C ASP A 28 14.58 12.45 -19.53
N MET A 29 14.19 11.21 -19.19
CA MET A 29 12.94 10.59 -19.63
C MET A 29 12.34 9.73 -18.52
N GLU A 30 11.01 9.55 -18.56
CA GLU A 30 10.31 8.69 -17.62
C GLU A 30 10.68 7.23 -17.84
N VAL A 31 11.12 6.58 -16.76
CA VAL A 31 11.47 5.16 -16.72
C VAL A 31 10.87 4.55 -15.46
N GLY A 32 10.29 3.36 -15.58
CA GLY A 32 9.82 2.55 -14.46
C GLY A 32 10.68 1.30 -14.31
N ALA A 33 10.74 0.77 -13.10
CA ALA A 33 11.29 -0.54 -12.80
C ALA A 33 10.22 -1.38 -12.10
N GLU A 34 10.10 -2.65 -12.48
CA GLU A 34 9.24 -3.61 -11.80
C GLU A 34 10.00 -4.22 -10.61
N ASP A 35 9.27 -4.57 -9.56
CA ASP A 35 9.80 -5.12 -8.30
C ASP A 35 10.23 -6.59 -8.43
N ASN A 36 10.01 -7.20 -9.59
CA ASN A 36 10.31 -8.59 -9.86
C ASN A 36 11.71 -8.75 -10.49
N TRP A 37 12.26 -9.95 -10.35
CA TRP A 37 13.49 -10.36 -11.02
C TRP A 37 13.32 -10.59 -12.52
N GLU A 38 12.18 -10.22 -13.09
CA GLU A 38 11.71 -10.56 -14.43
C GLU A 38 10.99 -9.37 -15.06
N ASN A 39 11.67 -8.63 -15.92
CA ASN A 39 11.04 -7.59 -16.71
C ASN A 39 10.77 -8.11 -18.13
N SER A 40 9.54 -8.56 -18.38
CA SER A 40 9.14 -9.12 -19.69
C SER A 40 9.26 -8.10 -20.82
N THR A 41 9.03 -6.81 -20.53
CA THR A 41 9.10 -5.73 -21.52
C THR A 41 10.53 -5.55 -22.04
N LEU A 42 11.52 -5.72 -21.16
CA LEU A 42 12.94 -5.65 -21.51
C LEU A 42 13.52 -7.02 -21.91
N GLY A 43 12.72 -8.09 -21.86
CA GLY A 43 13.20 -9.46 -22.02
C GLY A 43 14.37 -9.76 -21.07
N ALA A 44 14.29 -9.24 -19.84
CA ALA A 44 15.35 -9.31 -18.86
C ALA A 44 14.91 -10.14 -17.67
N TRP A 45 15.78 -11.04 -17.20
CA TRP A 45 15.55 -11.75 -15.95
C TRP A 45 16.86 -12.05 -15.21
N GLY A 46 16.75 -12.22 -13.92
CA GLY A 46 17.87 -12.52 -13.04
C GLY A 46 17.48 -13.35 -11.83
N VAL A 47 18.47 -13.61 -10.99
CA VAL A 47 18.27 -14.22 -9.66
C VAL A 47 18.80 -13.27 -8.60
N GLY A 48 18.20 -13.29 -7.41
CA GLY A 48 18.58 -12.32 -6.40
C GLY A 48 17.91 -12.49 -5.05
N TRP A 49 18.09 -11.48 -4.22
CA TRP A 49 17.46 -11.37 -2.91
C TRP A 49 17.02 -9.94 -2.60
N GLU A 50 15.92 -9.85 -1.87
CA GLU A 50 15.46 -8.61 -1.24
C GLU A 50 16.13 -8.48 0.14
N VAL A 51 16.54 -7.26 0.48
CA VAL A 51 17.10 -6.93 1.79
C VAL A 51 16.05 -6.19 2.60
N TRP A 52 15.59 -6.86 3.65
CA TRP A 52 14.57 -6.36 4.55
C TRP A 52 15.20 -5.83 5.84
N LEU A 53 14.85 -4.59 6.22
CA LEU A 53 15.26 -3.96 7.47
C LEU A 53 14.00 -3.58 8.28
N ASN A 54 13.81 -4.25 9.42
CA ASN A 54 12.66 -4.05 10.32
C ASN A 54 11.30 -4.15 9.58
N GLY A 55 11.12 -5.21 8.78
CA GLY A 55 9.85 -5.50 8.10
C GLY A 55 9.58 -4.69 6.84
N MET A 56 10.58 -3.99 6.30
CA MET A 56 10.48 -3.20 5.09
C MET A 56 11.68 -3.45 4.19
N GLU A 57 11.41 -3.72 2.92
CA GLU A 57 12.44 -3.87 1.92
C GLU A 57 13.13 -2.53 1.65
N ILE A 58 14.45 -2.50 1.75
CA ILE A 58 15.26 -1.28 1.54
C ILE A 58 16.21 -1.40 0.35
N THR A 59 16.48 -2.61 -0.14
CA THR A 59 17.43 -2.84 -1.24
C THR A 59 17.13 -4.15 -1.94
N GLN A 60 17.32 -4.18 -3.25
CA GLN A 60 17.22 -5.39 -4.08
C GLN A 60 18.59 -5.67 -4.74
N PHE A 61 18.97 -6.95 -4.81
CA PHE A 61 20.21 -7.41 -5.47
C PHE A 61 19.89 -8.35 -6.62
N THR A 62 20.10 -7.94 -7.87
CA THR A 62 19.79 -8.75 -9.06
C THR A 62 21.07 -9.20 -9.76
N TYR A 63 21.22 -10.49 -10.03
CA TYR A 63 22.24 -11.04 -10.93
C TYR A 63 21.59 -11.43 -12.26
N PHE A 64 21.73 -10.56 -13.27
CA PHE A 64 21.09 -10.75 -14.56
C PHE A 64 21.64 -11.97 -15.29
N GLN A 65 20.72 -12.88 -15.63
CA GLN A 65 21.00 -14.04 -16.48
C GLN A 65 20.70 -13.72 -17.94
N GLN A 66 19.70 -12.87 -18.19
CA GLN A 66 19.30 -12.46 -19.53
C GLN A 66 18.92 -10.97 -19.55
N MET A 67 19.20 -10.30 -20.67
CA MET A 67 18.69 -8.97 -21.00
C MET A 67 18.38 -8.89 -22.51
N GLY A 68 17.25 -8.31 -22.90
CA GLY A 68 16.85 -8.22 -24.31
C GLY A 68 16.66 -9.59 -24.97
N GLY A 69 16.36 -10.64 -24.20
CA GLY A 69 16.28 -12.02 -24.68
C GLY A 69 17.64 -12.68 -24.97
N LEU A 70 18.75 -12.05 -24.60
CA LEU A 70 20.11 -12.56 -24.79
C LEU A 70 20.78 -12.90 -23.47
N ASP A 71 21.46 -14.04 -23.41
CA ASP A 71 22.17 -14.48 -22.22
C ASP A 71 23.31 -13.50 -21.87
N CYS A 72 23.36 -13.08 -20.61
CA CYS A 72 24.37 -12.16 -20.12
C CYS A 72 25.70 -12.89 -19.87
N PHE A 73 26.75 -12.48 -20.59
CA PHE A 73 28.12 -12.90 -20.30
C PHE A 73 29.10 -11.72 -20.39
N PRO A 74 29.71 -11.27 -19.28
CA PRO A 74 29.57 -11.81 -17.92
C PRO A 74 28.19 -11.52 -17.30
N ILE A 75 27.84 -12.27 -16.24
CA ILE A 75 26.67 -11.98 -15.41
C ILE A 75 26.87 -10.60 -14.75
N THR A 76 25.91 -9.70 -14.93
CA THR A 76 25.94 -8.35 -14.36
C THR A 76 25.15 -8.32 -13.06
N GLY A 77 25.74 -7.72 -12.02
CA GLY A 77 25.05 -7.45 -10.75
C GLY A 77 24.45 -6.05 -10.71
N GLU A 78 23.22 -5.94 -10.25
CA GLU A 78 22.51 -4.70 -9.96
C GLU A 78 22.17 -4.63 -8.46
N ILE A 79 22.28 -3.42 -7.91
CA ILE A 79 21.91 -3.11 -6.54
C ILE A 79 21.03 -1.88 -6.58
N THR A 80 19.76 -2.06 -6.22
CA THR A 80 18.74 -1.00 -6.25
C THR A 80 18.38 -0.60 -4.83
N TYR A 81 18.52 0.68 -4.50
CA TYR A 81 18.27 1.21 -3.15
C TYR A 81 16.95 1.97 -3.08
N GLY A 82 16.08 1.63 -2.12
CA GLY A 82 14.92 2.45 -1.74
C GLY A 82 15.36 3.64 -0.89
N LEU A 83 15.75 4.74 -1.52
CA LEU A 83 16.40 5.88 -0.85
C LEU A 83 15.53 6.50 0.25
N GLU A 84 14.23 6.65 0.00
CA GLU A 84 13.24 7.17 0.94
C GLU A 84 13.18 6.27 2.17
N ARG A 85 12.99 4.96 1.96
CA ARG A 85 12.90 3.94 3.03
C ARG A 85 14.17 3.93 3.88
N ILE A 86 15.36 3.97 3.27
CA ILE A 86 16.63 4.05 3.98
C ILE A 86 16.75 5.35 4.78
N ALA A 87 16.43 6.50 4.18
CA ALA A 87 16.50 7.79 4.86
C ALA A 87 15.56 7.85 6.07
N MET A 88 14.36 7.29 5.96
CA MET A 88 13.38 7.21 7.05
C MET A 88 13.92 6.39 8.22
N LYS A 89 14.56 5.24 7.97
CA LYS A 89 15.23 4.46 9.02
C LYS A 89 16.37 5.24 9.67
N LEU A 90 17.19 5.95 8.88
CA LEU A 90 18.31 6.75 9.41
C LEU A 90 17.85 7.98 10.20
N GLN A 91 16.68 8.52 9.88
CA GLN A 91 16.05 9.62 10.60
C GLN A 91 15.24 9.17 11.82
N ASN A 92 15.17 7.86 12.11
CA ASN A 92 14.29 7.27 13.12
C ASN A 92 12.83 7.70 12.95
N VAL A 93 12.38 7.88 11.71
CA VAL A 93 10.96 8.11 11.42
C VAL A 93 10.21 6.85 11.85
N ASN A 94 9.33 7.01 12.84
CA ASN A 94 8.59 5.94 13.48
C ASN A 94 7.11 5.99 13.09
N ALA A 95 6.32 5.00 13.51
CA ALA A 95 4.88 4.96 13.28
C ALA A 95 4.16 6.24 13.77
N GLU A 96 4.65 6.86 14.85
CA GLU A 96 4.08 8.09 15.40
C GLU A 96 4.16 9.27 14.41
N PHE A 97 5.22 9.36 13.60
CA PHE A 97 5.34 10.41 12.58
C PHE A 97 4.21 10.32 11.54
N PHE A 98 3.98 9.13 10.98
CA PHE A 98 2.93 8.94 9.98
C PHE A 98 1.54 9.09 10.57
N LEU A 99 1.35 8.59 11.80
CA LEU A 99 0.10 8.80 12.53
C LEU A 99 -0.20 10.29 12.66
N ASN A 100 0.80 11.10 13.06
CA ASN A 100 0.65 12.54 13.19
C ASN A 100 0.38 13.24 11.84
N LEU A 101 0.87 12.71 10.72
CA LEU A 101 0.52 13.22 9.39
C LEU A 101 -0.95 12.91 9.04
N ASP A 102 -1.36 11.67 9.27
CA ASP A 102 -2.68 11.16 8.88
C ASP A 102 -3.80 11.81 9.70
N ILE A 103 -3.62 12.02 11.00
CA ILE A 103 -4.65 12.62 11.88
C ILE A 103 -4.95 14.10 11.59
N ASN A 104 -4.16 14.77 10.76
CA ASN A 104 -4.43 16.15 10.32
C ASN A 104 -5.54 16.22 9.25
N LYS A 105 -5.98 15.09 8.72
CA LYS A 105 -7.10 14.97 7.79
C LYS A 105 -8.10 13.97 8.34
N LYS A 106 -9.38 14.15 8.03
CA LYS A 106 -10.38 13.14 8.32
C LYS A 106 -10.25 11.97 7.35
N LEU A 107 -10.59 10.77 7.82
CA LEU A 107 -10.58 9.55 7.02
C LEU A 107 -11.42 9.69 5.74
N GLU A 108 -12.55 10.40 5.79
CA GLU A 108 -13.41 10.65 4.62
C GLU A 108 -12.74 11.47 3.52
N GLU A 109 -11.79 12.35 3.87
CA GLU A 109 -11.09 13.20 2.89
C GLU A 109 -10.17 12.38 1.98
N ASN A 110 -9.82 11.16 2.39
CA ASN A 110 -9.02 10.23 1.61
C ASN A 110 -9.82 9.50 0.52
N PHE A 111 -11.16 9.66 0.50
CA PHE A 111 -12.01 8.98 -0.47
C PHE A 111 -11.68 9.35 -1.92
N ASP A 112 -11.38 10.62 -2.19
CA ASP A 112 -11.01 11.07 -3.53
C ASP A 112 -9.64 10.54 -3.97
N ALA A 113 -8.72 10.31 -3.03
CA ALA A 113 -7.42 9.73 -3.35
C ALA A 113 -7.52 8.28 -3.85
N LEU A 114 -8.61 7.56 -3.53
CA LEU A 114 -8.85 6.20 -4.02
C LEU A 114 -9.04 6.11 -5.53
N GLU A 115 -9.35 7.24 -6.19
CA GLU A 115 -9.48 7.30 -7.65
C GLU A 115 -8.15 7.00 -8.35
N ASN A 116 -7.03 7.34 -7.71
CA ASN A 116 -5.69 7.10 -8.22
C ASN A 116 -5.18 5.69 -7.97
N VAL A 117 -5.93 4.85 -7.23
CA VAL A 117 -5.53 3.48 -6.93
C VAL A 117 -6.30 2.54 -7.85
N ILE A 118 -5.59 1.94 -8.81
CA ILE A 118 -6.17 0.99 -9.75
C ILE A 118 -6.59 -0.27 -8.98
N PHE A 119 -7.86 -0.66 -9.09
CA PHE A 119 -8.35 -1.92 -8.56
C PHE A 119 -8.15 -3.05 -9.58
N GLN A 120 -8.73 -2.89 -10.77
CA GLN A 120 -8.51 -3.76 -11.94
C GLN A 120 -8.71 -2.92 -13.21
N GLU A 121 -7.93 -3.21 -14.25
CA GLU A 121 -7.94 -2.46 -15.52
C GLU A 121 -9.35 -2.27 -16.12
N LYS A 122 -10.24 -3.27 -15.98
CA LYS A 122 -11.61 -3.23 -16.49
C LYS A 122 -12.67 -2.74 -15.50
N LEU A 123 -12.40 -2.80 -14.19
CA LEU A 123 -13.37 -2.46 -13.13
C LEU A 123 -13.10 -1.09 -12.48
N GLY A 124 -12.06 -0.39 -12.93
CA GLY A 124 -11.73 0.97 -12.52
C GLY A 124 -10.88 1.04 -11.26
N SER A 125 -11.12 2.09 -10.49
CA SER A 125 -10.36 2.46 -9.29
C SER A 125 -10.92 1.81 -8.01
N LEU A 126 -10.18 1.92 -6.91
CA LEU A 126 -10.70 1.59 -5.58
C LEU A 126 -11.86 2.50 -5.17
N LYS A 127 -11.94 3.73 -5.69
CA LYS A 127 -13.10 4.60 -5.49
C LYS A 127 -14.35 4.00 -6.11
N ASP A 128 -14.26 3.53 -7.36
CA ASP A 128 -15.36 2.86 -8.05
C ASP A 128 -15.83 1.61 -7.30
N LYS A 129 -14.86 0.80 -6.83
CA LYS A 129 -15.13 -0.35 -5.96
C LYS A 129 -15.87 0.05 -4.69
N THR A 130 -15.42 1.09 -4.00
CA THR A 130 -16.03 1.55 -2.76
C THR A 130 -17.49 2.01 -2.97
N ILE A 131 -17.78 2.68 -4.10
CA ILE A 131 -19.15 3.08 -4.48
C ILE A 131 -20.04 1.86 -4.74
N ARG A 132 -19.52 0.83 -5.43
CA ARG A 132 -20.27 -0.43 -5.65
C ARG A 132 -20.55 -1.15 -4.35
N ILE A 133 -19.55 -1.27 -3.47
CA ILE A 133 -19.69 -1.87 -2.14
C ILE A 133 -20.73 -1.12 -1.33
N GLN A 134 -20.71 0.22 -1.33
CA GLN A 134 -21.71 1.03 -0.64
C GLN A 134 -23.12 0.75 -1.16
N SER A 135 -23.31 0.76 -2.49
CA SER A 135 -24.61 0.50 -3.12
C SER A 135 -25.14 -0.89 -2.79
N LEU A 136 -24.27 -1.92 -2.88
CA LEU A 136 -24.61 -3.30 -2.56
C LEU A 136 -24.91 -3.48 -1.07
N SER A 137 -24.11 -2.86 -0.19
CA SER A 137 -24.29 -2.93 1.25
C SER A 137 -25.64 -2.33 1.67
N VAL A 138 -26.02 -1.19 1.10
CA VAL A 138 -27.35 -0.57 1.35
C VAL A 138 -28.48 -1.50 0.89
N TRP A 139 -28.34 -2.14 -0.27
CA TRP A 139 -29.33 -3.10 -0.76
C TRP A 139 -29.49 -4.29 0.20
N ILE A 140 -28.38 -4.92 0.61
CA ILE A 140 -28.39 -6.03 1.58
C ILE A 140 -28.99 -5.58 2.92
N SER A 141 -28.62 -4.40 3.40
CA SER A 141 -29.15 -3.82 4.64
C SER A 141 -30.67 -3.71 4.63
N ASN A 142 -31.26 -3.24 3.53
CA ASN A 142 -32.71 -3.13 3.40
C ASN A 142 -33.41 -4.50 3.43
N THR A 143 -32.78 -5.54 2.89
CA THR A 143 -33.30 -6.93 2.93
C THR A 143 -33.20 -7.54 4.33
N LEU A 144 -32.14 -7.23 5.07
CA LEU A 144 -31.88 -7.78 6.41
C LEU A 144 -32.41 -6.89 7.56
N HIS A 145 -33.12 -5.80 7.24
CA HIS A 145 -33.58 -4.80 8.21
C HIS A 145 -32.45 -4.18 9.06
N GLY A 146 -31.27 -4.00 8.46
CA GLY A 146 -30.13 -3.30 9.07
C GLY A 146 -30.29 -1.78 9.05
N ASN A 147 -29.44 -1.08 9.80
CA ASN A 147 -29.40 0.38 9.79
C ASN A 147 -28.67 0.88 8.54
N SER A 148 -29.45 1.20 7.49
CA SER A 148 -28.92 1.61 6.19
C SER A 148 -28.07 2.88 6.23
N LEU A 149 -28.25 3.76 7.24
CA LEU A 149 -27.41 4.94 7.42
C LEU A 149 -26.01 4.54 7.91
N HIS A 150 -25.92 3.70 8.94
CA HIS A 150 -24.64 3.22 9.48
C HIS A 150 -23.90 2.38 8.44
N VAL A 151 -24.62 1.50 7.74
CA VAL A 151 -24.07 0.66 6.67
C VAL A 151 -23.52 1.50 5.53
N SER A 152 -24.28 2.51 5.06
CA SER A 152 -23.82 3.40 4.01
C SER A 152 -22.56 4.17 4.42
N ARG A 153 -22.54 4.72 5.65
CA ARG A 153 -21.37 5.46 6.17
C ARG A 153 -20.14 4.56 6.32
N ALA A 154 -20.31 3.37 6.90
CA ALA A 154 -19.21 2.43 7.08
C ALA A 154 -18.67 1.88 5.75
N ALA A 155 -19.54 1.62 4.77
CA ALA A 155 -19.11 1.19 3.45
C ALA A 155 -18.35 2.29 2.70
N PHE A 156 -18.79 3.54 2.80
CA PHE A 156 -18.09 4.70 2.23
C PHE A 156 -16.66 4.85 2.76
N LEU A 157 -16.45 4.62 4.06
CA LEU A 157 -15.12 4.72 4.68
C LEU A 157 -14.22 3.48 4.47
N SER A 158 -14.80 2.35 4.03
CA SER A 158 -14.20 1.01 4.12
C SER A 158 -12.80 0.86 3.51
N LYS A 159 -12.46 1.66 2.50
CA LYS A 159 -11.16 1.61 1.81
C LYS A 159 -10.33 2.87 1.97
N CYS A 160 -10.84 3.88 2.69
CA CYS A 160 -10.19 5.18 2.82
C CYS A 160 -8.89 5.14 3.64
N ASP A 161 -8.64 4.07 4.39
CA ASP A 161 -7.39 3.89 5.12
C ASP A 161 -6.23 3.46 4.19
N LEU A 162 -6.53 2.84 3.04
CA LEU A 162 -5.52 2.35 2.09
C LEU A 162 -4.64 3.45 1.48
N THR A 163 -5.09 4.70 1.50
CA THR A 163 -4.35 5.86 1.00
C THR A 163 -3.68 6.67 2.11
N THR A 164 -3.72 6.18 3.36
CA THR A 164 -3.02 6.80 4.50
C THR A 164 -1.54 6.47 4.49
N HIS A 165 -0.71 7.34 5.04
CA HIS A 165 0.74 7.09 5.10
C HIS A 165 1.06 5.89 5.99
N MET A 166 0.31 5.71 7.09
CA MET A 166 0.45 4.56 7.98
C MET A 166 0.21 3.23 7.27
N VAL A 167 -0.85 3.11 6.48
CA VAL A 167 -1.16 1.86 5.77
C VAL A 167 -0.26 1.66 4.56
N PHE A 168 0.12 2.74 3.87
CA PHE A 168 1.11 2.68 2.80
C PHE A 168 2.45 2.11 3.30
N GLU A 169 2.92 2.57 4.46
CA GLU A 169 4.17 2.12 5.05
C GLU A 169 4.06 0.77 5.77
N TYR A 170 2.91 0.51 6.42
CA TYR A 170 2.63 -0.71 7.15
C TYR A 170 1.33 -1.35 6.64
N PRO A 171 1.34 -2.03 5.47
CA PRO A 171 0.12 -2.58 4.85
C PRO A 171 -0.65 -3.57 5.73
N ASN A 172 0.05 -4.24 6.65
CA ASN A 172 -0.56 -5.17 7.63
C ASN A 172 -1.46 -4.47 8.66
N THR A 173 -1.43 -3.14 8.73
CA THR A 173 -2.24 -2.34 9.65
C THR A 173 -3.57 -1.88 9.05
N GLN A 174 -3.84 -2.21 7.77
CA GLN A 174 -5.13 -1.94 7.13
C GLN A 174 -6.29 -2.51 7.95
N GLY A 175 -7.43 -1.81 7.92
CA GLY A 175 -8.60 -2.07 8.75
C GLY A 175 -8.42 -1.65 10.21
N VAL A 176 -7.31 -2.01 10.85
CA VAL A 176 -7.01 -1.59 12.24
C VAL A 176 -6.81 -0.08 12.31
N MET A 177 -6.02 0.48 11.40
CA MET A 177 -5.86 1.93 11.29
C MET A 177 -7.15 2.61 10.83
N GLY A 178 -7.90 2.00 9.92
CA GLY A 178 -9.23 2.50 9.54
C GLY A 178 -10.18 2.65 10.73
N GLU A 179 -10.25 1.66 11.62
CA GLU A 179 -11.04 1.74 12.86
C GLU A 179 -10.51 2.84 13.79
N PHE A 180 -9.19 2.93 13.96
CA PHE A 180 -8.58 3.98 14.79
C PHE A 180 -8.93 5.38 14.27
N TYR A 181 -8.78 5.62 12.97
CA TYR A 181 -9.07 6.91 12.35
C TYR A 181 -10.56 7.26 12.44
N ALA A 182 -11.45 6.29 12.19
CA ALA A 182 -12.89 6.48 12.35
C ALA A 182 -13.25 6.88 13.79
N LYS A 183 -12.69 6.20 14.81
CA LYS A 183 -12.85 6.58 16.22
C LYS A 183 -12.31 7.97 16.52
N TYR A 184 -11.12 8.28 16.03
CA TYR A 184 -10.48 9.58 16.22
C TYR A 184 -11.29 10.73 15.58
N ASN A 185 -11.93 10.49 14.44
CA ASN A 185 -12.80 11.46 13.78
C ASN A 185 -14.21 11.56 14.40
N GLY A 186 -14.51 10.76 15.43
CA GLY A 186 -15.78 10.79 16.15
C GLY A 186 -16.92 10.02 15.46
N GLU A 187 -16.60 9.05 14.61
CA GLU A 187 -17.60 8.12 14.06
C GLU A 187 -18.24 7.28 15.16
N LEU A 188 -19.45 6.77 14.87
CA LEU A 188 -20.13 5.83 15.76
C LEU A 188 -19.30 4.54 15.91
N GLU A 189 -19.32 3.93 17.09
CA GLU A 189 -18.54 2.72 17.40
C GLU A 189 -18.80 1.59 16.39
N GLU A 190 -20.06 1.40 16.00
CA GLU A 190 -20.45 0.39 14.99
C GLU A 190 -19.83 0.65 13.62
N VAL A 191 -19.74 1.92 13.21
CA VAL A 191 -19.13 2.34 11.93
C VAL A 191 -17.63 2.15 11.96
N ALA A 192 -17.00 2.49 13.08
CA ALA A 192 -15.55 2.35 13.25
C ALA A 192 -15.12 0.88 13.30
N VAL A 193 -15.79 0.05 14.11
CA VAL A 193 -15.49 -1.40 14.19
C VAL A 193 -15.66 -2.08 12.82
N ALA A 194 -16.63 -1.65 12.02
CA ALA A 194 -16.82 -2.16 10.67
C ALA A 194 -15.62 -1.90 9.74
N GLN A 195 -14.83 -0.85 9.97
CA GLN A 195 -13.61 -0.59 9.18
C GLN A 195 -12.59 -1.71 9.34
N ARG A 196 -12.44 -2.28 10.54
CA ARG A 196 -11.58 -3.44 10.77
C ARG A 196 -12.23 -4.74 10.32
N GLU A 197 -13.48 -4.94 10.74
CA GLU A 197 -14.12 -6.25 10.63
C GLU A 197 -14.66 -6.58 9.23
N HIS A 198 -14.82 -5.61 8.32
CA HIS A 198 -15.28 -5.93 6.97
C HIS A 198 -14.30 -6.84 6.19
N TYR A 199 -13.01 -6.84 6.56
CA TYR A 199 -12.02 -7.77 6.01
C TYR A 199 -12.24 -9.22 6.47
N TYR A 200 -12.96 -9.45 7.55
CA TYR A 200 -13.17 -10.79 8.13
C TYR A 200 -14.33 -11.53 7.45
N PRO A 201 -14.29 -12.87 7.36
CA PRO A 201 -13.13 -13.72 7.57
C PRO A 201 -12.14 -13.58 6.40
N ARG A 202 -10.83 -13.63 6.70
CA ARG A 202 -9.77 -13.58 5.69
C ARG A 202 -9.44 -14.95 5.09
N PHE A 203 -9.69 -16.02 5.85
CA PHE A 203 -9.46 -17.40 5.43
C PHE A 203 -10.43 -18.35 6.14
N SER A 204 -10.45 -19.62 5.71
CA SER A 204 -11.31 -20.64 6.34
C SER A 204 -10.98 -20.80 7.82
N LYS A 205 -11.99 -20.66 8.70
CA LYS A 205 -11.88 -20.69 10.18
C LYS A 205 -11.35 -19.41 10.84
N ASP A 206 -11.25 -18.30 10.11
CA ASP A 206 -11.01 -16.99 10.72
C ASP A 206 -12.24 -16.51 11.53
N ILE A 207 -12.06 -15.44 12.30
CA ILE A 207 -13.11 -14.79 13.09
C ILE A 207 -14.15 -14.18 12.13
N LEU A 208 -15.41 -14.15 12.54
CA LEU A 208 -16.49 -13.51 11.78
C LEU A 208 -16.75 -12.09 12.30
N PRO A 209 -17.25 -11.18 11.44
CA PRO A 209 -17.65 -9.84 11.89
C PRO A 209 -18.75 -9.92 12.95
N THR A 210 -18.63 -9.09 13.99
CA THR A 210 -19.47 -9.13 15.19
C THR A 210 -20.75 -8.32 15.05
N THR A 211 -20.70 -7.20 14.31
CA THR A 211 -21.86 -6.34 14.08
C THR A 211 -22.53 -6.65 12.75
N LEU A 212 -23.85 -6.45 12.68
CA LEU A 212 -24.60 -6.64 11.43
C LEU A 212 -24.07 -5.70 10.33
N THR A 213 -23.70 -4.46 10.68
CA THR A 213 -23.08 -3.51 9.75
C THR A 213 -21.79 -4.06 9.15
N ALA A 214 -20.88 -4.61 9.96
CA ALA A 214 -19.63 -5.21 9.48
C ALA A 214 -19.87 -6.48 8.65
N GLN A 215 -20.84 -7.31 9.03
CA GLN A 215 -21.23 -8.50 8.28
C GLN A 215 -21.73 -8.15 6.88
N ILE A 216 -22.60 -7.14 6.77
CA ILE A 216 -23.13 -6.68 5.49
C ILE A 216 -22.02 -6.21 4.56
N ILE A 217 -21.12 -5.34 5.06
CA ILE A 217 -20.03 -4.78 4.23
C ILE A 217 -19.03 -5.87 3.86
N SER A 218 -18.72 -6.79 4.78
CA SER A 218 -17.86 -7.93 4.51
C SER A 218 -18.39 -8.81 3.37
N VAL A 219 -19.70 -9.09 3.37
CA VAL A 219 -20.34 -9.85 2.30
C VAL A 219 -20.33 -9.06 1.00
N ALA A 220 -20.66 -7.77 1.03
CA ALA A 220 -20.67 -6.92 -0.15
C ALA A 220 -19.29 -6.82 -0.82
N ASP A 221 -18.22 -6.61 -0.04
CA ASP A 221 -16.84 -6.54 -0.56
C ASP A 221 -16.41 -7.87 -1.19
N LYS A 222 -16.76 -9.00 -0.56
CA LYS A 222 -16.47 -10.33 -1.11
C LYS A 222 -17.24 -10.62 -2.40
N ILE A 223 -18.50 -10.21 -2.49
CA ILE A 223 -19.29 -10.34 -3.73
C ILE A 223 -18.70 -9.49 -4.85
N ASP A 224 -18.25 -8.26 -4.57
CA ASP A 224 -17.63 -7.38 -5.57
C ASP A 224 -16.27 -7.90 -6.08
N ASN A 225 -15.66 -8.85 -5.37
CA ASN A 225 -14.40 -9.49 -5.78
C ASN A 225 -14.58 -10.77 -6.62
N ILE A 226 -15.82 -11.23 -6.84
CA ILE A 226 -16.16 -12.45 -7.61
C ILE A 226 -16.69 -12.06 -8.98
#